data_AF-A0AAJ3UIY3-F1
#
_entry.id   AF-A0AAJ3UIY3-F1
#
_cell.length_a   1.000
_cell.length_b   1.000
_cell.length_c   1.000
_cell.angle_alpha   90.00
_cell.angle_beta   90.00
_cell.angle_gamma   90.00
#
_symmetry.space_group_name_H-M   'P 1'
#
loop_
_entity.id
_entity.type
_entity.pdbx_description
1 polymer ?
#
loop_
_entity_poly.entity_id
_entity_poly.type
_entity_poly.pdbx_seq_one_letter_code
_entity_poly.pdbx_strand_id
1 'polypeptide(L)'
;MTDTAKPRGDLTLRTLAMPGDANPAGDIFGGWVMAQMDLASGIRAAERARGRVVTAAVKEMAFELPVKIGDTLSVYTDIERVGRTSITLIVEAWAHRARYAKMEKVTAATFIMVALDEEGKPKIVPAE
;
A
#
# COMPACT_ATOMS: atom_id res chain seq x y z
N MET A 1 -15.07 -19.05 17.16
CA MET A 1 -14.75 -19.12 15.72
C MET A 1 -13.84 -17.94 15.44
N THR A 2 -12.53 -18.17 15.34
CA THR A 2 -11.56 -17.11 15.04
C THR A 2 -11.72 -16.73 13.59
N ASP A 3 -12.36 -15.60 13.33
CA ASP A 3 -12.42 -14.97 12.03
C ASP A 3 -10.97 -14.70 11.58
N THR A 4 -10.43 -15.56 10.71
CA THR A 4 -9.12 -15.33 10.10
C THR A 4 -9.31 -14.27 9.04
N ALA A 5 -9.26 -13.01 9.49
CA ALA A 5 -9.30 -11.85 8.62
C ALA A 5 -8.31 -12.06 7.46
N LYS A 6 -8.82 -12.04 6.23
CA LYS A 6 -8.03 -12.16 5.01
C LYS A 6 -7.73 -10.75 4.47
N PRO A 7 -6.56 -10.53 3.87
CA PRO A 7 -6.27 -9.27 3.19
C PRO A 7 -7.30 -8.99 2.10
N ARG A 8 -7.64 -7.71 1.94
CA ARG A 8 -8.44 -7.23 0.81
C ARG A 8 -7.54 -6.92 -0.38
N GLY A 9 -7.90 -7.42 -1.56
CA GLY A 9 -7.19 -7.15 -2.81
C GLY A 9 -6.04 -8.11 -3.10
N ASP A 10 -5.20 -7.73 -4.06
CA ASP A 10 -4.09 -8.54 -4.55
C ASP A 10 -2.77 -8.11 -3.91
N LEU A 11 -1.90 -9.08 -3.64
CA LEU A 11 -0.55 -8.79 -3.15
C LEU A 11 0.24 -8.04 -4.23
N THR A 12 0.56 -6.78 -3.97
CA THR A 12 1.27 -5.93 -4.94
C THR A 12 2.75 -5.76 -4.58
N LEU A 13 3.06 -5.70 -3.29
CA LEU A 13 4.44 -5.52 -2.81
C LEU A 13 4.70 -6.39 -1.60
N ARG A 14 5.88 -7.01 -1.53
CA ARG A 14 6.36 -7.76 -0.37
C ARG A 14 7.82 -7.42 -0.10
N THR A 15 8.14 -7.04 1.12
CA THR A 15 9.50 -6.62 1.50
C THR A 15 9.83 -6.99 2.94
N LEU A 16 11.13 -7.12 3.25
CA LEU A 16 11.64 -7.43 4.58
C LEU A 16 11.98 -6.13 5.31
N ALA A 17 11.46 -5.98 6.52
CA ALA A 17 11.80 -4.86 7.40
C ALA A 17 13.18 -5.06 8.02
N MET A 18 14.13 -4.17 7.74
CA MET A 18 15.52 -4.30 8.15
C MET A 18 15.90 -3.28 9.25
N PRO A 19 17.03 -3.48 9.96
CA PRO A 19 17.45 -2.54 11.01
C PRO A 19 17.59 -1.09 10.55
N GLY A 20 17.95 -0.85 9.28
CA GLY A 20 18.04 0.50 8.71
C GLY A 20 16.70 1.23 8.54
N ASP A 21 15.58 0.49 8.61
CA ASP A 21 14.22 1.03 8.48
C ASP A 21 13.60 1.40 9.84
N ALA A 22 14.33 1.14 10.93
CA ALA A 22 13.87 1.36 12.29
C ALA A 22 14.02 2.82 12.72
N ASN A 23 13.10 3.25 13.57
CA ASN A 23 13.19 4.49 14.32
C ASN A 23 14.04 4.29 15.60
N PRO A 24 14.39 5.37 16.33
CA PRO A 24 15.22 5.27 17.55
C PRO A 24 14.62 4.42 18.68
N ALA A 25 13.30 4.14 18.67
CA ALA A 25 12.64 3.28 19.64
C ALA A 25 12.73 1.78 19.29
N GLY A 26 13.35 1.43 18.16
CA GLY A 26 13.56 0.04 17.72
C GLY A 26 12.40 -0.57 16.93
N ASP A 27 11.36 0.21 16.65
CA ASP A 27 10.25 -0.17 15.76
C ASP A 27 10.49 0.35 14.35
N ILE A 28 9.86 -0.27 13.35
CA ILE A 28 9.94 0.24 11.99
C ILE A 28 9.29 1.61 11.90
N PHE A 29 9.98 2.53 11.23
CA PHE A 29 9.52 3.89 11.09
C PHE A 29 8.19 3.93 10.30
N GLY A 30 7.19 4.65 10.82
CA GLY A 30 5.88 4.76 10.14
C GLY A 30 5.99 5.34 8.73
N GLY A 31 6.95 6.25 8.50
CA GLY A 31 7.22 6.78 7.16
C GLY A 31 7.75 5.74 6.18
N TRP A 32 8.46 4.71 6.66
CA TRP A 32 8.87 3.60 5.82
C TRP A 32 7.68 2.75 5.39
N VAL A 33 6.75 2.45 6.32
CA VAL A 33 5.52 1.71 6.01
C VAL A 33 4.66 2.48 5.00
N MET A 34 4.51 3.80 5.19
CA MET A 34 3.82 4.67 4.21
C MET A 34 4.47 4.63 2.85
N ALA A 35 5.80 4.68 2.77
CA ALA A 35 6.51 4.59 1.50
C ALA A 35 6.24 3.26 0.78
N GLN A 36 6.21 2.13 1.49
CA GLN A 36 5.89 0.83 0.89
C GLN A 36 4.44 0.78 0.38
N MET A 37 3.50 1.39 1.11
CA MET A 37 2.10 1.47 0.68
C MET A 37 1.91 2.36 -0.54
N ASP A 38 2.62 3.50 -0.60
CA ASP A 38 2.60 4.41 -1.74
C ASP A 38 3.21 3.75 -2.99
N LEU A 39 4.33 3.04 -2.84
CA LEU A 39 4.96 2.27 -3.93
C LEU A 39 4.00 1.21 -4.49
N ALA A 40 3.35 0.43 -3.62
CA ALA A 40 2.36 -0.57 -4.03
C ALA A 40 1.17 0.07 -4.78
N SER A 41 0.67 1.20 -4.27
CA SER A 41 -0.41 1.97 -4.91
C SER A 41 0.00 2.48 -6.28
N GLY A 42 1.22 2.99 -6.41
CA GLY A 42 1.84 3.42 -7.66
C GLY A 42 1.90 2.31 -8.69
N ILE A 43 2.39 1.13 -8.30
CA ILE A 43 2.45 -0.07 -9.18
C ILE A 43 1.05 -0.42 -9.69
N ARG A 44 0.09 -0.65 -8.77
CA ARG A 44 -1.25 -1.09 -9.15
C ARG A 44 -2.00 -0.05 -10.00
N ALA A 45 -1.89 1.23 -9.64
CA ALA A 45 -2.54 2.29 -10.38
C ALA A 45 -1.89 2.51 -11.76
N ALA A 46 -0.57 2.37 -11.89
CA ALA A 46 0.11 2.47 -13.17
C ALA A 46 -0.32 1.36 -14.14
N GLU A 47 -0.47 0.13 -13.65
CA GLU A 47 -1.04 -0.99 -14.41
C GLU A 47 -2.44 -0.65 -14.91
N ARG A 48 -3.32 -0.19 -14.00
CA ARG A 48 -4.71 0.18 -14.36
C ARG A 48 -4.77 1.35 -15.33
N ALA A 49 -3.89 2.34 -15.19
CA ALA A 49 -3.81 3.52 -16.05
C ALA A 49 -3.09 3.27 -17.37
N ARG A 50 -2.42 2.11 -17.52
CA ARG A 50 -1.50 1.79 -18.63
C ARG A 50 -0.51 2.94 -18.85
N GLY A 51 0.15 3.38 -17.77
CA GLY A 51 1.17 4.43 -17.84
C GLY A 51 1.39 5.17 -16.53
N ARG A 52 1.96 6.37 -16.64
CA ARG A 52 2.38 7.19 -15.48
C ARG A 52 1.19 7.56 -14.58
N VAL A 53 1.43 7.49 -13.27
CA VAL A 53 0.51 7.96 -12.23
C VAL A 53 1.26 8.78 -11.19
N VAL A 54 0.52 9.57 -10.41
CA VAL A 54 1.01 10.27 -9.21
C VAL A 54 0.04 10.11 -8.06
N THR A 55 0.55 10.11 -6.83
CA THR A 55 -0.27 10.12 -5.62
C THR A 55 -0.84 11.51 -5.41
N ALA A 56 -2.16 11.64 -5.46
CA ALA A 56 -2.86 12.91 -5.25
C ALA A 56 -3.29 13.09 -3.79
N ALA A 57 -3.67 12.01 -3.11
CA ALA A 57 -4.04 12.04 -1.70
C ALA A 57 -3.92 10.67 -1.04
N VAL A 58 -3.67 10.69 0.27
CA VAL A 58 -3.81 9.54 1.17
C VAL A 58 -4.83 9.91 2.24
N LYS A 59 -5.80 9.04 2.50
CA LYS A 59 -6.90 9.28 3.46
C LYS A 59 -7.01 8.13 4.46
N GLU A 60 -7.55 8.45 5.63
CA GLU A 60 -8.01 7.47 6.63
C GLU A 60 -6.93 6.46 7.05
N MET A 61 -5.71 6.95 7.29
CA MET A 61 -4.61 6.10 7.72
C MET A 61 -4.46 6.10 9.25
N ALA A 62 -4.48 4.91 9.85
CA ALA A 62 -4.15 4.69 11.25
C ALA A 62 -3.19 3.51 11.40
N PHE A 63 -2.18 3.66 12.25
CA PHE A 63 -1.25 2.58 12.58
C PHE A 63 -1.82 1.79 13.75
N GLU A 64 -2.45 0.65 13.46
CA GLU A 64 -3.11 -0.21 14.46
C GLU A 64 -2.08 -1.04 15.24
N LEU A 65 -1.04 -1.54 14.55
CA LEU A 65 0.02 -2.35 15.14
C LEU A 65 1.40 -1.93 14.61
N PRO A 66 2.45 -2.01 15.43
CA PRO A 66 3.81 -1.74 14.97
C PRO A 66 4.32 -2.86 14.05
N VAL A 67 5.16 -2.49 13.09
CA VAL A 67 6.00 -3.42 12.33
C VAL A 67 7.35 -3.52 13.04
N LYS A 68 7.88 -4.73 13.19
CA LYS A 68 9.14 -5.00 13.89
C LYS A 68 10.25 -5.34 12.89
N ILE A 69 11.49 -5.11 13.30
CA ILE A 69 12.66 -5.56 12.53
C ILE A 69 12.58 -7.08 12.32
N GLY A 70 12.78 -7.51 11.08
CA GLY A 70 12.69 -8.89 10.64
C GLY A 70 11.28 -9.32 10.19
N ASP A 71 10.24 -8.51 10.41
CA ASP A 71 8.91 -8.80 9.87
C ASP A 71 8.94 -8.68 8.34
N THR A 72 8.18 -9.54 7.67
CA THR A 72 7.92 -9.37 6.23
C THR A 72 6.63 -8.56 6.07
N LEU A 73 6.74 -7.35 5.52
CA LEU A 73 5.61 -6.50 5.18
C LEU A 73 5.06 -6.91 3.81
N SER A 74 3.77 -7.20 3.76
CA SER A 74 3.02 -7.49 2.53
C SER A 74 1.94 -6.43 2.36
N VAL A 75 1.96 -5.75 1.22
CA VAL A 75 1.01 -4.69 0.89
C VAL A 75 0.06 -5.19 -0.20
N TYR A 76 -1.22 -5.17 0.14
CA TYR A 76 -2.32 -5.57 -0.72
C TYR A 76 -3.03 -4.32 -1.22
N THR A 77 -3.41 -4.33 -2.50
CA THR A 77 -4.14 -3.23 -3.11
C THR A 77 -5.39 -3.74 -3.80
N ASP A 78 -6.48 -3.00 -3.65
CA ASP A 78 -7.75 -3.24 -4.32
C ASP A 78 -8.26 -1.93 -4.94
N ILE A 79 -8.75 -1.98 -6.18
CA ILE A 79 -9.27 -0.80 -6.86
C ILE A 79 -10.73 -0.62 -6.47
N GLU A 80 -10.99 0.32 -5.57
CA GLU A 80 -12.34 0.66 -5.11
C GLU A 80 -13.13 1.38 -6.22
N ARG A 81 -12.48 2.32 -6.93
CA ARG A 81 -13.16 3.17 -7.92
C ARG A 81 -12.21 3.75 -8.95
N VAL A 82 -12.66 3.77 -10.21
CA VAL A 82 -12.01 4.51 -11.30
C VAL A 82 -12.88 5.71 -11.68
N GLY A 83 -12.30 6.91 -11.63
CA GLY A 83 -12.90 8.15 -12.11
C GLY A 83 -12.48 8.47 -13.55
N ARG A 84 -12.60 9.75 -13.97
CA ARG A 84 -12.17 10.16 -15.31
C ARG A 84 -10.65 10.02 -15.48
N THR A 85 -9.89 10.56 -14.53
CA THR A 85 -8.41 10.54 -14.53
C THR A 85 -7.83 9.98 -13.23
N SER A 86 -8.68 9.65 -12.25
CA SER A 86 -8.28 9.22 -10.92
C SER A 86 -8.60 7.74 -10.68
N ILE A 87 -7.82 7.11 -9.80
CA ILE A 87 -7.97 5.73 -9.37
C ILE A 87 -7.91 5.74 -7.84
N THR A 88 -8.96 5.25 -7.19
CA THR A 88 -9.04 5.12 -5.74
C THR A 88 -8.75 3.68 -5.36
N LEU A 89 -7.77 3.47 -4.49
CA LEU A 89 -7.36 2.15 -4.00
C LEU A 89 -7.57 2.05 -2.50
N ILE A 90 -8.07 0.89 -2.05
CA ILE A 90 -7.92 0.47 -0.67
C ILE A 90 -6.62 -0.31 -0.57
N VAL A 91 -5.80 0.08 0.41
CA VAL A 91 -4.45 -0.45 0.58
C VAL A 91 -4.32 -0.96 2.00
N GLU A 92 -4.00 -2.23 2.14
CA GLU A 92 -3.76 -2.86 3.43
C GLU A 92 -2.30 -3.30 3.54
N ALA A 93 -1.65 -2.96 4.65
CA ALA A 93 -0.33 -3.46 4.99
C ALA A 93 -0.46 -4.52 6.08
N TRP A 94 0.16 -5.67 5.85
CA TRP A 94 0.13 -6.83 6.74
C TRP A 94 1.55 -7.28 7.06
N ALA A 95 1.83 -7.52 8.35
CA ALA A 95 3.11 -8.03 8.81
C ALA A 95 3.04 -9.55 9.03
N HIS A 96 3.93 -10.29 8.39
CA HIS A 96 4.26 -11.66 8.76
C HIS A 96 5.40 -11.61 9.77
N ARG A 97 5.14 -12.11 10.98
CA ARG A 97 6.09 -12.02 12.08
C ARG A 97 7.27 -12.98 11.88
N ALA A 98 8.50 -12.48 12.09
CA ALA A 98 9.77 -13.17 11.82
C ALA A 98 9.95 -14.58 12.43
N ARG A 99 9.07 -15.01 13.36
CA ARG A 99 9.14 -16.30 14.06
C ARG A 99 7.83 -17.08 14.14
N TYR A 100 6.71 -16.58 13.61
CA TYR A 100 5.40 -17.22 13.82
C TYR A 100 4.53 -17.10 12.58
N ALA A 101 3.78 -18.18 12.28
CA ALA A 101 2.84 -18.35 11.16
C ALA A 101 1.64 -17.36 11.15
N LYS A 102 1.75 -16.24 11.89
CA LYS A 102 0.69 -15.25 12.06
C LYS A 102 0.94 -14.08 11.12
N MET A 103 -0.12 -13.73 10.41
CA MET A 103 -0.20 -12.55 9.56
C MET A 103 -1.18 -11.59 10.21
N GLU A 104 -0.76 -10.34 10.42
CA GLU A 104 -1.57 -9.33 11.11
C GLU A 104 -1.65 -8.06 10.26
N LYS A 105 -2.86 -7.50 10.12
CA LYS A 105 -3.04 -6.19 9.51
C LYS A 105 -2.45 -5.15 10.45
N VAL A 106 -1.47 -4.38 9.96
CA VAL A 106 -0.79 -3.35 10.75
C VAL A 106 -1.34 -1.96 10.50
N THR A 107 -1.82 -1.72 9.28
CA THR A 107 -2.49 -0.47 8.90
C THR A 107 -3.25 -0.66 7.59
N ALA A 108 -4.23 0.20 7.35
CA ALA A 108 -4.89 0.36 6.07
C ALA A 108 -5.08 1.85 5.78
N ALA A 109 -5.22 2.19 4.49
CA ALA A 109 -5.49 3.54 4.03
C ALA A 109 -6.17 3.53 2.66
N THR A 110 -6.77 4.66 2.31
CA THR A 110 -7.27 4.91 0.95
C THR A 110 -6.28 5.79 0.19
N PHE A 111 -5.78 5.30 -0.94
CA PHE A 111 -4.91 6.05 -1.84
C PHE A 111 -5.68 6.54 -3.06
N ILE A 112 -5.49 7.81 -3.42
CA ILE A 112 -6.07 8.40 -4.63
C ILE A 112 -4.91 8.72 -5.57
N MET A 113 -4.85 8.01 -6.67
CA MET A 113 -3.86 8.16 -7.72
C MET A 113 -4.47 8.91 -8.91
N VAL A 114 -3.66 9.66 -9.65
CA VAL A 114 -4.06 10.34 -10.89
C VAL A 114 -3.17 9.90 -12.02
N ALA A 115 -3.77 9.42 -13.12
CA ALA A 115 -3.07 9.08 -14.35
C ALA A 115 -2.61 10.34 -15.08
N LEU A 116 -1.38 10.34 -15.59
CA LEU A 116 -0.78 11.44 -16.33
C LEU A 116 -0.36 11.03 -17.74
N ASP A 117 -0.37 11.98 -18.67
CA ASP A 117 0.28 11.90 -19.98
C ASP A 117 1.79 12.20 -19.89
N GLU A 118 2.47 12.22 -21.04
CA GLU A 118 3.92 12.48 -21.14
C GLU A 118 4.28 13.91 -20.72
N GLU A 119 3.35 14.86 -20.91
CA GLU A 119 3.50 16.25 -20.49
C GLU A 119 3.15 16.47 -19.00
N GLY A 120 2.77 15.40 -18.28
CA GLY A 120 2.43 15.45 -16.86
C GLY A 120 1.03 16.01 -16.56
N LYS A 121 0.13 16.06 -17.55
CA LYS A 121 -1.27 16.48 -17.37
C LYS A 121 -2.18 15.27 -17.11
N PRO A 122 -3.29 15.44 -16.35
CA PRO A 122 -4.22 14.34 -16.11
C PRO A 122 -4.79 13.74 -17.39
N LYS A 123 -4.60 12.43 -17.59
CA LYS A 123 -5.14 11.68 -18.72
C LYS A 123 -6.31 10.78 -18.33
N ILE A 124 -7.15 10.46 -19.31
CA ILE A 124 -8.27 9.54 -19.10
C ILE A 124 -7.73 8.15 -18.79
N VAL A 125 -8.26 7.52 -17.74
CA VAL A 125 -7.98 6.12 -17.43
C VAL A 125 -8.70 5.22 -18.45
N PRO A 126 -8.01 4.30 -19.16
CA PRO A 126 -8.65 3.45 -20.17
C PRO A 126 -9.78 2.57 -19.60
N ALA A 127 -10.71 2.14 -20.45
CA ALA A 127 -11.62 1.04 -20.11
C ALA A 127 -10.84 -0.27 -19.92
N GLU A 128 -11.40 -1.20 -19.15
CA GLU A 128 -10.82 -2.55 -18.96
C GLU A 128 -10.82 -3.36 -20.26
#